data_AF-A0A7C7HXA8-F1
#
_entry.id   AF-A0A7C7HXA8-F1
#
_cell.length_a   1.000
_cell.length_b   1.000
_cell.length_c   1.000
_cell.angle_alpha   90.00
_cell.angle_beta   90.00
_cell.angle_gamma   90.00
#
_symmetry.space_group_name_H-M   'P 1'
#
loop_
_entity.id
_entity.type
_entity.pdbx_description
1 polymer ?
#
loop_
_entity_poly.entity_id
_entity_poly.type
_entity_poly.pdbx_seq_one_letter_code
_entity_poly.pdbx_strand_id
1 'polypeptide(L)'
;MTFSLTPDIIDEINGRLQAANTIFDTAHPGESPDRQPVHTVYGGAHIFKAGSAQKMGKSALNHLKTYAPNFVDFAKVLELKGHESLPESDEGIMDLLDQ
;
A
#
# COMPACT_ATOMS: atom_id res chain seq x y z
N MET A 1 -15.10 -52.00 0.90
CA MET A 1 -15.65 -50.67 1.22
C MET A 1 -15.56 -49.83 -0.04
N THR A 2 -16.66 -49.26 -0.49
CA THR A 2 -16.68 -48.38 -1.67
C THR A 2 -16.44 -46.95 -1.18
N PHE A 3 -15.32 -46.35 -1.57
CA PHE A 3 -15.05 -44.95 -1.25
C PHE A 3 -15.73 -44.05 -2.31
N SER A 4 -16.45 -43.04 -1.85
CA SER A 4 -17.07 -42.02 -2.72
C SER A 4 -16.03 -41.07 -3.33
N LEU A 5 -14.87 -40.94 -2.70
CA LEU A 5 -13.68 -40.26 -3.23
C LEU A 5 -12.68 -41.34 -3.62
N THR A 6 -12.58 -41.59 -4.93
CA THR A 6 -11.52 -42.44 -5.47
C THR A 6 -10.20 -41.65 -5.49
N PRO A 7 -9.04 -42.35 -5.50
CA PRO A 7 -7.75 -41.69 -5.64
C PRO A 7 -7.68 -40.74 -6.85
N ASP A 8 -8.23 -41.15 -8.00
CA ASP A 8 -8.23 -40.32 -9.22
C ASP A 8 -9.01 -38.99 -9.03
N ILE A 9 -10.15 -39.03 -8.33
CA ILE A 9 -10.94 -37.83 -8.04
C ILE A 9 -10.17 -36.89 -7.10
N ILE A 10 -9.46 -37.46 -6.12
CA ILE A 10 -8.65 -36.68 -5.17
C ILE A 10 -7.49 -36.00 -5.91
N ASP A 11 -6.82 -36.72 -6.81
CA ASP A 11 -5.70 -36.18 -7.59
C ASP A 11 -6.15 -35.05 -8.52
N GLU A 12 -7.31 -35.19 -9.18
CA GLU A 12 -7.89 -34.13 -10.00
C GLU A 12 -8.19 -32.87 -9.17
N ILE A 13 -8.85 -33.03 -8.02
CA ILE A 13 -9.20 -31.91 -7.13
C ILE A 13 -7.92 -31.22 -6.62
N ASN A 14 -6.89 -31.98 -6.25
CA ASN A 14 -5.62 -31.42 -5.78
C ASN A 14 -4.92 -30.62 -6.88
N GLY A 15 -4.92 -31.09 -8.13
CA GLY A 15 -4.36 -30.35 -9.26
C GLY A 15 -5.07 -29.01 -9.48
N ARG A 16 -6.40 -28.99 -9.39
CA ARG A 16 -7.20 -27.77 -9.50
C ARG A 16 -6.96 -26.82 -8.33
N LEU A 17 -6.87 -27.35 -7.10
CA LEU A 17 -6.60 -26.57 -5.90
C LEU A 17 -5.19 -25.95 -5.93
N GLN A 18 -4.19 -26.71 -6.39
CA GLN A 18 -2.82 -26.23 -6.53
C GLN A 18 -2.74 -25.05 -7.51
N ALA A 19 -3.40 -25.15 -8.66
CA ALA A 19 -3.44 -24.06 -9.64
C ALA A 19 -4.12 -22.81 -9.06
N ALA A 20 -5.24 -22.97 -8.37
CA ALA A 20 -5.95 -21.86 -7.73
C ALA A 20 -5.11 -21.20 -6.63
N ASN A 21 -4.45 -21.99 -5.78
CA ASN A 21 -3.57 -21.48 -4.72
C ASN A 21 -2.37 -20.73 -5.29
N THR A 22 -1.76 -21.24 -6.36
CA THR A 22 -0.62 -20.58 -7.01
C THR A 22 -1.00 -19.18 -7.53
N ILE A 23 -2.19 -19.04 -8.12
CA ILE A 23 -2.71 -17.74 -8.57
C ILE A 23 -2.96 -16.81 -7.38
N PHE A 24 -3.58 -17.35 -6.31
CA PHE A 24 -3.86 -16.58 -5.10
C PHE A 24 -2.57 -16.07 -4.44
N ASP A 25 -1.58 -16.94 -4.25
CA ASP A 25 -0.29 -16.64 -3.63
C ASP A 25 0.49 -15.61 -4.46
N THR A 26 0.42 -15.69 -5.79
CA THR A 26 1.07 -14.70 -6.67
C THR A 26 0.43 -13.32 -6.52
N ALA A 27 -0.90 -13.24 -6.41
CA ALA A 27 -1.61 -11.98 -6.22
C ALA A 27 -1.52 -11.44 -4.78
N HIS A 28 -1.29 -12.31 -3.80
CA HIS A 28 -1.25 -11.99 -2.37
C HIS A 28 -0.04 -12.68 -1.72
N PRO A 29 1.20 -12.23 -1.98
CA PRO A 29 2.43 -12.89 -1.50
C PRO A 29 2.63 -12.90 0.03
N GLY A 30 1.61 -12.51 0.79
CA GLY A 30 1.68 -12.28 2.23
C GLY A 30 2.35 -10.95 2.57
N GLU A 31 2.55 -10.73 3.86
CA GLU A 31 3.32 -9.59 4.35
C GLU A 31 4.82 -9.85 4.16
N SER A 32 5.55 -8.84 3.71
CA SER A 32 7.02 -8.93 3.67
C SER A 32 7.56 -9.10 5.10
N PRO A 33 8.57 -9.96 5.31
CA PRO A 33 9.26 -10.06 6.59
C PRO A 33 10.08 -8.79 6.92
N ASP A 34 10.26 -7.88 5.95
CA ASP A 34 10.94 -6.61 6.17
C ASP A 34 10.11 -5.65 7.02
N ARG A 35 10.79 -4.67 7.63
CA ARG A 35 10.11 -3.60 8.37
C ARG A 35 9.17 -2.84 7.46
N GLN A 36 7.88 -2.92 7.75
CA GLN A 36 6.85 -2.12 7.10
C GLN A 36 6.65 -0.80 7.88
N PRO A 37 6.49 0.34 7.19
CA PRO A 37 6.12 1.59 7.85
C PRO A 37 4.69 1.47 8.39
N VAL A 38 4.55 1.51 9.72
CA VAL A 38 3.25 1.49 10.38
C VAL A 38 2.87 2.92 10.74
N HIS A 39 1.75 3.41 10.20
CA HIS A 39 1.14 4.65 10.66
C HIS A 39 0.03 4.31 11.66
N THR A 40 0.33 4.49 12.95
CA THR A 40 -0.63 4.20 14.03
C THR A 40 -1.47 5.42 14.35
N VAL A 41 -2.80 5.28 14.30
CA VAL A 41 -3.73 6.31 14.77
C VAL A 41 -4.31 5.89 16.12
N TYR A 42 -4.05 6.69 17.16
CA TYR A 42 -4.62 6.47 18.49
C TYR A 42 -5.85 7.36 18.69
N GLY A 43 -6.96 6.78 19.17
CA GLY A 43 -8.20 7.50 19.42
C GLY A 43 -9.21 6.65 20.20
N GLY A 44 -10.20 7.31 20.80
CA GLY A 44 -11.23 6.60 21.57
C GLY A 44 -12.11 5.69 20.68
N ALA A 45 -12.47 4.50 21.16
CA ALA A 45 -13.30 3.57 20.38
C ALA A 45 -14.61 4.20 19.87
N HIS A 46 -15.21 5.10 20.66
CA HIS A 46 -16.47 5.79 20.37
C HIS A 46 -16.42 6.78 19.20
N ILE A 47 -15.22 7.17 18.72
CA ILE A 47 -15.08 8.07 17.55
C ILE A 47 -14.94 7.30 16.24
N PHE A 48 -14.74 5.98 16.28
CA PHE A 48 -14.65 5.17 15.08
C PHE A 48 -16.04 4.82 14.55
N LYS A 49 -16.25 5.08 13.26
CA LYS A 49 -17.47 4.77 12.52
C LYS A 49 -17.13 4.43 11.08
N ALA A 50 -18.11 3.90 10.35
CA ALA A 50 -17.98 3.73 8.91
C ALA A 50 -17.52 5.05 8.25
N GLY A 51 -16.48 4.98 7.42
CA GLY A 51 -15.88 6.14 6.76
C GLY A 51 -14.84 6.92 7.58
N SER A 52 -14.50 6.52 8.81
CA SER A 52 -13.45 7.18 9.60
C SER A 52 -12.12 7.28 8.85
N ALA A 53 -11.67 6.20 8.21
CA ALA A 53 -10.43 6.20 7.41
C ALA A 53 -10.48 7.22 6.26
N GLN A 54 -11.57 7.24 5.50
CA GLN A 54 -11.77 8.19 4.39
C GLN A 54 -11.75 9.65 4.87
N LYS A 55 -12.42 9.94 5.99
CA LYS A 55 -12.45 11.29 6.57
C LYS A 55 -11.05 11.74 7.01
N MET A 56 -10.31 10.86 7.68
CA MET A 56 -8.93 11.13 8.11
C MET A 56 -8.02 11.34 6.90
N GLY A 57 -8.11 10.47 5.88
CA GLY A 57 -7.37 10.60 4.64
C GLY A 57 -7.62 11.94 3.92
N LYS A 58 -8.87 12.40 3.86
CA LYS A 58 -9.20 13.72 3.29
C LYS A 58 -8.51 14.85 4.05
N SER A 59 -8.50 14.79 5.38
CA SER A 59 -7.81 15.78 6.22
C SER A 59 -6.30 15.77 6.00
N ALA A 60 -5.70 14.58 5.93
CA ALA A 60 -4.27 14.42 5.65
C ALA A 60 -3.88 14.99 4.28
N LEU A 61 -4.66 14.69 3.23
CA LEU A 61 -4.46 15.23 1.89
C LEU A 61 -4.56 16.76 1.85
N ASN A 62 -5.50 17.35 2.59
CA ASN A 62 -5.61 18.80 2.68
C ASN A 62 -4.36 19.42 3.33
N HIS A 63 -3.79 18.79 4.37
CA HIS A 63 -2.55 19.28 4.97
C HIS A 63 -1.37 19.19 4.01
N LEU A 64 -1.23 18.08 3.27
CA LEU A 64 -0.19 17.94 2.25
C LEU A 64 -0.32 19.04 1.20
N LYS A 65 -1.52 19.27 0.65
CA LYS A 65 -1.72 20.33 -0.35
C LYS A 65 -1.39 21.73 0.16
N THR A 66 -1.59 21.99 1.44
CA THR A 66 -1.32 23.30 2.04
C THR A 66 0.15 23.50 2.40
N TYR A 67 0.81 22.48 2.94
CA TYR A 67 2.13 22.60 3.56
C TYR A 67 3.26 21.88 2.81
N ALA A 68 2.93 21.01 1.88
CA ALA A 68 3.85 20.28 1.02
C ALA A 68 3.23 20.12 -0.40
N PRO A 69 2.98 21.25 -1.10
CA PRO A 69 2.14 21.28 -2.30
C PRO A 69 2.75 20.54 -3.49
N ASN A 70 4.06 20.31 -3.49
CA ASN A 70 4.78 19.55 -4.51
C ASN A 70 5.72 18.51 -3.87
N PHE A 71 6.27 17.62 -4.70
CA PHE A 71 7.14 16.53 -4.25
C PHE A 71 8.47 17.02 -3.67
N VAL A 72 8.96 18.20 -4.10
CA VAL A 72 10.20 18.79 -3.59
C VAL A 72 10.01 19.31 -2.17
N ASP A 73 8.97 20.10 -1.93
CA ASP A 73 8.63 20.58 -0.59
C ASP A 73 8.40 19.42 0.36
N PHE A 74 7.66 18.40 -0.09
CA PHE A 74 7.45 17.18 0.68
C PHE A 74 8.76 16.47 1.03
N ALA A 75 9.64 16.27 0.04
CA ALA A 75 10.90 15.58 0.25
C ALA A 75 11.85 16.36 1.17
N LYS A 76 11.90 17.69 1.04
CA LYS A 76 12.74 18.56 1.88
C LYS A 76 12.25 18.61 3.31
N VAL A 77 10.93 18.78 3.54
CA VAL A 77 10.35 18.84 4.90
C VAL A 77 10.54 17.53 5.66
N LEU A 78 10.52 16.39 4.97
CA LEU A 78 10.73 15.06 5.57
C LEU A 78 12.18 14.58 5.52
N GLU A 79 13.11 15.39 5.01
CA GLU A 79 14.53 15.05 4.84
C GLU A 79 14.71 13.68 4.14
N LEU A 80 13.92 13.43 3.09
CA LEU A 80 14.01 12.18 2.34
C LEU A 80 15.36 12.09 1.64
N LYS A 81 15.99 10.92 1.66
CA LYS A 81 17.31 10.70 1.02
C LYS A 81 17.38 11.32 -0.39
N GLY A 82 18.30 12.27 -0.58
CA GLY A 82 18.51 12.96 -1.86
C GLY A 82 17.78 14.31 -1.98
N HIS A 83 17.01 14.72 -0.96
CA HIS A 83 16.29 15.99 -0.94
C HIS A 83 17.19 17.22 -1.12
N GLU A 84 18.47 17.10 -0.76
CA GLU A 84 19.47 18.16 -0.87
C GLU A 84 19.80 18.52 -2.32
N SER A 85 19.58 17.58 -3.24
CA SER A 85 19.82 17.78 -4.68
C SER A 85 18.61 18.38 -5.42
N LEU A 86 17.46 18.50 -4.74
CA LEU A 86 16.24 18.96 -5.38
C LEU A 86 16.24 20.50 -5.58
N PRO A 87 15.77 20.97 -6.75
CA PRO A 87 15.76 22.39 -7.09
C PRO A 87 14.87 23.21 -6.14
N GLU A 88 15.07 24.52 -6.11
CA GLU A 88 14.21 25.46 -5.37
C GLU A 88 13.39 26.36 -6.29
N SER A 89 13.81 26.51 -7.55
CA SER A 89 13.07 27.28 -8.54
C SER A 89 11.92 26.48 -9.13
N ASP A 90 10.80 27.14 -9.37
CA ASP A 90 9.63 26.55 -10.02
C ASP A 90 10.00 25.92 -11.37
N GLU A 91 10.87 26.57 -12.14
CA GLU A 91 11.38 26.07 -13.42
C GLU A 91 12.11 24.73 -13.26
N GLY A 92 13.01 24.61 -12.28
CA GLY A 92 13.74 23.37 -12.03
C GLY A 92 12.82 22.25 -11.52
N ILE A 93 11.77 22.59 -10.76
CA ILE A 93 10.77 21.62 -10.32
C ILE A 93 9.96 21.11 -11.52
N MET A 94 9.57 21.99 -12.44
CA MET A 94 8.84 21.62 -13.66
C MET A 94 9.67 20.71 -14.56
N ASP A 95 10.97 20.98 -14.75
CA ASP A 95 11.88 20.15 -15.54
C ASP A 95 11.99 18.69 -15.04
N LEU A 96 11.68 18.45 -13.76
CA LEU A 96 11.68 17.11 -13.16
C LEU A 96 10.33 16.39 -13.27
N LEU A 97 9.24 17.10 -13.55
CA LEU A 97 7.90 16.51 -13.75
C LEU A 97 7.71 15.95 -15.16
N ASP A 98 8.48 16.46 -16.12
CA ASP A 98 8.41 16.10 -17.55
C ASP A 98 9.38 14.98 -17.96
N GLN A 99 10.11 14.38 -16.99
CA GLN A 99 11.01 13.23 -17.19
C GLN A 99 10.30 11.90 -16.93
#